data_AF-A0A969K197-F1
#
_entry.id   AF-A0A969K197-F1
#
_cell.length_a   1.000
_cell.length_b   1.000
_cell.length_c   1.000
_cell.angle_alpha   90.00
_cell.angle_beta   90.00
_cell.angle_gamma   90.00
#
_symmetry.space_group_name_H-M   'P 1'
#
loop_
_entity.id
_entity.type
_entity.pdbx_description
1 polymer ?
#
loop_
_entity_poly.entity_id
_entity_poly.type
_entity_poly.pdbx_seq_one_letter_code
_entity_poly.pdbx_strand_id
1 'polypeptide(L)'
;RMQQAADAMRRAAGGSAAQGKAALEELNRAAKGLEQGRSDGVSEGIKRLADRASDLRDKQEEIESGVKDLPGAGDAGRAEALRRLDERKKTLSEEVSRLEAEADRLGREARREQPEASRGLSEASETMRAQRLRDRIEYSRGVIRGGSSEYAGKLPGNGLCASKSSDQRNKRGKPNGPDEGRGQFTSQQRLP
;
A
#
# COMPACT_ATOMS: atom_id res chain seq x y z
N ARG A 1 9.80 -18.55 7.80
CA ARG A 1 9.48 -17.12 8.04
C ARG A 1 8.57 -16.52 6.95
N MET A 2 8.75 -16.83 5.67
CA MET A 2 7.88 -16.33 4.58
C MET A 2 6.41 -16.77 4.72
N GLN A 3 6.15 -18.05 5.05
CA GLN A 3 4.80 -18.56 5.32
C GLN A 3 4.12 -17.82 6.47
N GLN A 4 4.83 -17.60 7.58
CA GLN A 4 4.32 -16.86 8.74
C GLN A 4 3.93 -15.42 8.40
N ALA A 5 4.70 -14.73 7.55
CA ALA A 5 4.35 -13.38 7.09
C ALA A 5 3.10 -13.39 6.19
N ALA A 6 2.98 -14.38 5.29
CA ALA A 6 1.80 -14.56 4.46
C ALA A 6 0.53 -14.87 5.28
N ASP A 7 0.64 -15.70 6.32
CA ASP A 7 -0.46 -16.00 7.24
C ASP A 7 -0.88 -14.79 8.08
N ALA A 8 0.08 -13.96 8.50
CA ALA A 8 -0.19 -12.71 9.20
C ALA A 8 -0.91 -11.71 8.29
N MET A 9 -0.49 -11.57 7.03
CA MET A 9 -1.17 -10.76 6.02
C MET A 9 -2.60 -11.23 5.78
N ARG A 10 -2.81 -12.54 5.61
CA ARG A 10 -4.14 -13.12 5.38
C ARG A 10 -5.07 -12.88 6.56
N ARG A 11 -4.59 -13.07 7.79
CA ARG A 11 -5.37 -12.82 9.01
C ARG A 11 -5.69 -11.33 9.20
N ALA A 12 -4.69 -10.46 9.03
CA ALA A 12 -4.88 -9.01 9.19
C ALA A 12 -5.80 -8.42 8.10
N ALA A 13 -5.77 -8.97 6.88
CA ALA A 13 -6.66 -8.55 5.80
C ALA A 13 -8.07 -9.12 5.94
N GLY A 14 -8.20 -10.42 6.22
CA GLY A 14 -9.50 -11.07 6.37
C GLY A 14 -10.28 -10.58 7.59
N GLY A 15 -9.60 -10.35 8.72
CA GLY A 15 -10.23 -9.81 9.94
C GLY A 15 -10.81 -8.42 9.73
N SER A 16 -10.00 -7.48 9.24
CA SER A 16 -10.45 -6.10 8.97
C SER A 16 -11.55 -6.03 7.92
N ALA A 17 -11.51 -6.90 6.90
CA ALA A 17 -12.53 -6.94 5.86
C ALA A 17 -13.90 -7.41 6.39
N ALA A 18 -13.93 -8.52 7.13
CA ALA A 18 -15.18 -9.07 7.68
C ALA A 18 -15.87 -8.10 8.66
N GLN A 19 -15.08 -7.46 9.53
CA GLN A 19 -15.58 -6.50 10.51
C GLN A 19 -16.08 -5.22 9.83
N GLY A 20 -15.34 -4.72 8.83
CA GLY A 20 -15.77 -3.57 8.04
C GLY A 20 -17.04 -3.79 7.24
N LYS A 21 -17.22 -5.00 6.66
CA LYS A 21 -18.45 -5.37 5.96
C LYS A 21 -19.68 -5.28 6.88
N ALA A 22 -19.59 -5.79 8.10
CA ALA A 22 -20.68 -5.73 9.06
C ALA A 22 -21.07 -4.28 9.41
N ALA A 23 -20.08 -3.41 9.65
CA ALA A 23 -20.33 -1.99 9.96
C ALA A 23 -21.01 -1.25 8.79
N LEU A 24 -20.52 -1.48 7.57
CA LEU A 24 -21.07 -0.83 6.36
C LEU A 24 -22.47 -1.36 6.03
N GLU A 25 -22.74 -2.64 6.28
CA GLU A 25 -24.05 -3.23 6.10
C GLU A 25 -25.08 -2.69 7.11
N GLU A 26 -24.66 -2.50 8.36
CA GLU A 26 -25.49 -1.86 9.38
C GLU A 26 -25.81 -0.41 9.03
N LEU A 27 -24.81 0.36 8.59
CA LEU A 27 -25.01 1.73 8.09
C LEU A 27 -25.98 1.76 6.91
N ASN A 28 -25.82 0.88 5.93
CA ASN A 28 -26.69 0.81 4.76
C ASN A 28 -28.14 0.46 5.16
N ARG A 29 -28.33 -0.47 6.11
CA ARG A 29 -29.66 -0.80 6.64
C ARG A 29 -30.28 0.38 7.39
N ALA A 30 -29.50 1.06 8.24
CA ALA A 30 -29.95 2.25 8.94
C ALA A 30 -30.36 3.34 7.96
N ALA A 31 -29.51 3.67 6.99
CA ALA A 31 -29.79 4.70 5.98
C ALA A 31 -31.06 4.40 5.17
N LYS A 32 -31.26 3.15 4.73
CA LYS A 32 -32.50 2.75 4.02
C LYS A 32 -33.75 2.87 4.88
N GLY A 33 -33.66 2.60 6.17
CA GLY A 33 -34.78 2.80 7.11
C GLY A 33 -35.15 4.27 7.29
N LEU A 34 -34.17 5.18 7.17
CA LEU A 34 -34.36 6.61 7.35
C LEU A 34 -34.89 7.34 6.11
N GLU A 35 -34.77 6.73 4.92
CA GLU A 35 -35.26 7.28 3.64
C GLU A 35 -36.76 7.59 3.64
N GLN A 36 -37.55 6.95 4.51
CA GLN A 36 -39.00 7.09 4.57
C GLN A 36 -39.47 8.45 5.18
N GLY A 37 -38.56 9.34 5.58
CA GLY A 37 -38.84 10.68 6.12
C GLY A 37 -38.97 11.79 5.06
N ARG A 38 -39.89 12.74 5.26
CA ARG A 38 -40.41 13.74 4.27
C ARG A 38 -39.56 15.01 4.02
N SER A 39 -38.22 15.00 4.10
CA SER A 39 -37.41 16.19 3.73
C SER A 39 -36.49 15.86 2.56
N ASP A 40 -36.76 16.43 1.38
CA ASP A 40 -36.15 16.02 0.11
C ASP A 40 -34.60 16.11 0.14
N GLY A 41 -34.03 17.12 0.79
CA GLY A 41 -32.58 17.32 0.85
C GLY A 41 -31.84 16.34 1.78
N VAL A 42 -32.39 16.09 2.97
CA VAL A 42 -31.82 15.10 3.92
C VAL A 42 -32.00 13.70 3.38
N SER A 43 -33.16 13.39 2.79
CA SER A 43 -33.43 12.09 2.19
C SER A 43 -32.50 11.80 1.00
N GLU A 44 -32.20 12.78 0.14
CA GLU A 44 -31.22 12.60 -0.93
C GLU A 44 -29.79 12.38 -0.38
N GLY A 45 -29.42 13.10 0.68
CA GLY A 45 -28.14 12.88 1.37
C GLY A 45 -28.01 11.48 1.96
N ILE A 46 -29.07 10.97 2.59
CA ILE A 46 -29.13 9.63 3.15
C ILE A 46 -29.01 8.56 2.06
N LYS A 47 -29.66 8.75 0.90
CA LYS A 47 -29.53 7.83 -0.25
C LYS A 47 -28.09 7.75 -0.74
N ARG A 48 -27.45 8.91 -0.98
CA ARG A 48 -26.04 8.96 -1.39
C ARG A 48 -25.11 8.30 -0.36
N LEU A 49 -25.40 8.48 0.93
CA LEU A 49 -24.65 7.83 2.01
C LEU A 49 -24.81 6.30 1.96
N ALA A 50 -26.03 5.81 1.74
CA ALA A 50 -26.33 4.38 1.60
C ALA A 50 -25.63 3.76 0.38
N ASP A 51 -25.70 4.42 -0.78
CA ASP A 51 -25.03 3.98 -2.00
C ASP A 51 -23.52 3.88 -1.78
N ARG A 52 -22.92 4.90 -1.17
CA ARG A 52 -21.49 4.94 -0.88
C ARG A 52 -21.07 3.87 0.14
N ALA A 53 -21.90 3.58 1.12
CA ALA A 53 -21.68 2.47 2.05
C ALA A 53 -21.70 1.11 1.33
N SER A 54 -22.60 0.94 0.35
CA SER A 54 -22.65 -0.26 -0.50
C SER A 54 -21.39 -0.40 -1.34
N ASP A 55 -20.96 0.66 -2.02
CA ASP A 55 -19.73 0.67 -2.84
C ASP A 55 -18.49 0.29 -2.01
N LEU A 56 -18.43 0.76 -0.77
CA LEU A 56 -17.34 0.42 0.16
C LEU A 56 -17.37 -1.05 0.58
N ARG A 57 -18.56 -1.65 0.70
CA ARG A 57 -18.73 -3.09 0.98
C ARG A 57 -18.19 -3.92 -0.18
N ASP A 58 -18.51 -3.52 -1.41
CA ASP A 58 -18.08 -4.21 -2.62
C ASP A 58 -16.56 -4.09 -2.80
N LYS A 59 -15.97 -2.91 -2.56
CA LYS A 59 -14.50 -2.72 -2.53
C LYS A 59 -13.82 -3.60 -1.48
N GLN A 60 -14.41 -3.77 -0.30
CA GLN A 60 -13.89 -4.67 0.73
C GLN A 60 -13.90 -6.13 0.29
N GLU A 61 -14.91 -6.55 -0.48
CA GLU A 61 -14.97 -7.88 -1.07
C GLU A 61 -13.91 -8.11 -2.13
N GLU A 62 -13.67 -7.12 -3.00
CA GLU A 62 -12.57 -7.18 -3.97
C GLU A 62 -11.19 -7.26 -3.31
N ILE A 63 -10.97 -6.52 -2.22
CA ILE A 63 -9.74 -6.60 -1.42
C ILE A 63 -9.59 -7.99 -0.81
N GLU A 64 -10.68 -8.56 -0.29
CA GLU A 64 -10.68 -9.90 0.29
C GLU A 64 -10.34 -10.97 -0.76
N SER A 65 -10.94 -10.90 -1.96
CA SER A 65 -10.62 -11.80 -3.07
C SER A 65 -9.15 -11.63 -3.49
N GLY A 66 -8.70 -10.39 -3.72
CA GLY A 66 -7.32 -10.14 -4.13
C GLY A 66 -6.30 -10.66 -3.11
N VAL A 67 -6.61 -10.63 -1.81
CA VAL A 67 -5.76 -11.22 -0.77
C VAL A 67 -5.79 -12.75 -0.80
N LYS A 68 -6.94 -13.38 -1.07
CA LYS A 68 -7.07 -14.83 -1.23
C LYS A 68 -6.30 -15.36 -2.43
N ASP A 69 -6.14 -14.54 -3.47
CA ASP A 69 -5.48 -14.91 -4.73
C ASP A 69 -3.94 -14.69 -4.68
N LEU A 70 -3.44 -13.87 -3.75
CA LEU A 70 -2.00 -13.63 -3.55
C LEU A 70 -1.14 -14.91 -3.50
N PRO A 71 -1.54 -16.00 -2.82
CA PRO A 71 -0.82 -17.27 -2.80
C PRO A 71 -0.53 -17.87 -4.17
N GLY A 72 -1.49 -17.80 -5.09
CA GLY A 72 -1.42 -18.40 -6.43
C GLY A 72 -0.63 -17.57 -7.45
N ALA A 73 -0.31 -16.32 -7.12
CA ALA A 73 0.51 -15.47 -7.98
C ALA A 73 2.01 -15.83 -7.86
N GLY A 74 2.68 -16.04 -9.00
CA GLY A 74 4.14 -16.14 -9.05
C GLY A 74 4.81 -14.85 -8.54
N ASP A 75 6.11 -14.90 -8.22
CA ASP A 75 6.80 -13.85 -7.46
C ASP A 75 6.66 -12.43 -8.06
N ALA A 76 6.78 -12.30 -9.38
CA ALA A 76 6.60 -11.02 -10.08
C ALA A 76 5.14 -10.51 -10.00
N GLY A 77 4.16 -11.41 -10.21
CA GLY A 77 2.73 -11.07 -10.13
C GLY A 77 2.27 -10.75 -8.71
N ARG A 78 2.90 -11.38 -7.71
CA ARG A 78 2.61 -11.15 -6.30
C ARG A 78 3.00 -9.75 -5.85
N ALA A 79 4.18 -9.27 -6.27
CA ALA A 79 4.63 -7.91 -5.95
C ALA A 79 3.68 -6.84 -6.54
N GLU A 80 3.20 -7.06 -7.78
CA GLU A 80 2.23 -6.17 -8.40
C GLU A 80 0.86 -6.22 -7.69
N ALA A 81 0.37 -7.43 -7.38
CA ALA A 81 -0.88 -7.61 -6.64
C ALA A 81 -0.85 -6.93 -5.26
N LEU A 82 0.27 -7.02 -4.53
CA LEU A 82 0.46 -6.32 -3.26
C LEU A 82 0.42 -4.80 -3.41
N ARG A 83 1.02 -4.23 -4.48
CA ARG A 83 0.92 -2.79 -4.76
C ARG A 83 -0.52 -2.36 -5.04
N ARG A 84 -1.24 -3.12 -5.87
CA ARG A 84 -2.66 -2.84 -6.17
C ARG A 84 -3.52 -2.92 -4.90
N LEU A 85 -3.24 -3.87 -4.00
CA LEU A 85 -3.92 -3.97 -2.72
C LEU A 85 -3.60 -2.81 -1.76
N ASP A 86 -2.35 -2.31 -1.71
CA ASP A 86 -2.02 -1.11 -0.90
C ASP A 86 -2.82 0.10 -1.37
N GLU A 87 -2.85 0.36 -2.68
CA GLU A 87 -3.60 1.49 -3.25
C GLU A 87 -5.10 1.35 -3.00
N ARG A 88 -5.69 0.17 -3.20
CA ARG A 88 -7.11 -0.07 -2.90
C ARG A 88 -7.44 0.18 -1.43
N LYS A 89 -6.59 -0.30 -0.50
CA LYS A 89 -6.78 -0.06 0.94
C LYS A 89 -6.62 1.41 1.31
N LYS A 90 -5.69 2.13 0.67
CA LYS A 90 -5.54 3.57 0.84
C LYS A 90 -6.82 4.31 0.44
N THR A 91 -7.32 4.06 -0.77
CA THR A 91 -8.57 4.65 -1.26
C THR A 91 -9.74 4.32 -0.33
N LEU A 92 -9.87 3.06 0.10
CA LEU A 92 -10.91 2.64 1.02
C LEU A 92 -10.85 3.40 2.36
N SER A 93 -9.65 3.56 2.93
CA SER A 93 -9.44 4.32 4.18
C SER A 93 -9.88 5.78 4.05
N GLU A 94 -9.53 6.44 2.94
CA GLU A 94 -9.93 7.80 2.64
C GLU A 94 -11.45 7.94 2.47
N GLU A 95 -12.08 7.01 1.77
CA GLU A 95 -13.53 7.03 1.53
C GLU A 95 -14.34 6.71 2.79
N VAL A 96 -13.89 5.77 3.64
CA VAL A 96 -14.51 5.52 4.95
C VAL A 96 -14.47 6.78 5.82
N SER A 97 -13.36 7.52 5.81
CA SER A 97 -13.25 8.78 6.54
C SER A 97 -14.22 9.84 6.02
N ARG A 98 -14.42 9.90 4.69
CA ARG A 98 -15.39 10.83 4.08
C ARG A 98 -16.82 10.44 4.41
N LEU A 99 -17.14 9.14 4.36
CA LEU A 99 -18.45 8.61 4.71
C LEU A 99 -18.83 8.94 6.16
N GLU A 100 -17.88 8.77 7.08
CA GLU A 100 -18.09 9.13 8.51
C GLU A 100 -18.38 10.63 8.68
N ALA A 101 -17.61 11.49 8.00
CA ALA A 101 -17.81 12.93 8.06
C ALA A 101 -19.16 13.36 7.44
N GLU A 102 -19.57 12.72 6.35
CA GLU A 102 -20.85 12.96 5.69
C GLU A 102 -22.03 12.52 6.57
N ALA A 103 -21.93 11.35 7.21
CA ALA A 103 -22.92 10.87 8.17
C ALA A 103 -23.08 11.82 9.36
N ASP A 104 -21.97 12.30 9.95
CA ASP A 104 -21.99 13.25 11.06
C ASP A 104 -22.64 14.59 10.65
N ARG A 105 -22.26 15.10 9.47
CA ARG A 105 -22.83 16.34 8.92
C ARG A 105 -24.33 16.21 8.67
N LEU A 106 -24.76 15.18 7.95
CA LEU A 106 -26.18 14.92 7.69
C LEU A 106 -26.94 14.70 8.99
N GLY A 107 -26.34 14.02 9.97
CA GLY A 107 -26.91 13.84 11.29
C GLY A 107 -27.20 15.16 12.00
N ARG A 108 -26.30 16.15 11.89
CA ARG A 108 -26.50 17.51 12.44
C ARG A 108 -27.58 18.29 11.70
N GLU A 109 -27.61 18.21 10.37
CA GLU A 109 -28.61 18.88 9.53
C GLU A 109 -30.01 18.32 9.81
N ALA A 110 -30.13 16.99 9.93
CA ALA A 110 -31.36 16.30 10.24
C ALA A 110 -31.90 16.60 11.66
N ARG A 111 -31.11 17.11 12.62
CA ARG A 111 -31.55 17.30 14.02
C ARG A 111 -32.84 18.10 14.16
N ARG A 112 -33.03 19.11 13.30
CA ARG A 112 -34.17 20.04 13.40
C ARG A 112 -35.42 19.52 12.68
N GLU A 113 -35.21 18.82 11.57
CA GLU A 113 -36.29 18.43 10.64
C GLU A 113 -36.68 16.95 10.77
N GLN A 114 -35.72 16.09 11.12
CA GLN A 114 -35.87 14.64 11.18
C GLN A 114 -35.07 14.05 12.38
N PRO A 115 -35.59 14.16 13.61
CA PRO A 115 -34.88 13.73 14.82
C PRO A 115 -34.49 12.24 14.81
N GLU A 116 -35.34 11.37 14.25
CA GLU A 116 -35.04 9.93 14.13
C GLU A 116 -33.88 9.67 13.14
N ALA A 117 -33.86 10.38 12.00
CA ALA A 117 -32.74 10.29 11.06
C ALA A 117 -31.44 10.79 11.67
N SER A 118 -31.50 11.87 12.44
CA SER A 118 -30.36 12.39 13.17
C SER A 118 -29.77 11.37 14.15
N ARG A 119 -30.62 10.66 14.90
CA ARG A 119 -30.20 9.62 15.84
C ARG A 119 -29.51 8.47 15.11
N GLY A 120 -30.15 7.92 14.07
CA GLY A 120 -29.59 6.80 13.31
C GLY A 120 -28.27 7.15 12.61
N LEU A 121 -28.14 8.36 12.05
CA LEU A 121 -26.89 8.82 11.44
C LEU A 121 -25.78 9.03 12.49
N SER A 122 -26.12 9.55 13.66
CA SER A 122 -25.17 9.72 14.77
C SER A 122 -24.67 8.36 15.27
N GLU A 123 -25.57 7.41 15.52
CA GLU A 123 -25.26 6.04 15.95
C GLU A 123 -24.40 5.30 14.93
N ALA A 124 -24.70 5.45 13.63
CA ALA A 124 -23.88 4.86 12.59
C ALA A 124 -22.46 5.46 12.55
N SER A 125 -22.33 6.78 12.69
CA SER A 125 -21.03 7.44 12.77
C SER A 125 -20.23 7.01 14.01
N GLU A 126 -20.90 6.84 15.16
CA GLU A 126 -20.30 6.34 16.40
C GLU A 126 -19.86 4.88 16.25
N THR A 127 -20.67 4.04 15.60
CA THR A 127 -20.33 2.64 15.32
C THR A 127 -19.10 2.53 14.42
N MET A 128 -19.01 3.34 13.36
CA MET A 128 -17.83 3.37 12.49
C MET A 128 -16.55 3.74 13.26
N ARG A 129 -16.64 4.74 14.16
CA ARG A 129 -15.54 5.14 15.06
C ARG A 129 -15.20 4.04 16.07
N ALA A 130 -16.20 3.45 16.70
CA ALA A 130 -16.04 2.40 17.70
C ALA A 130 -15.38 1.15 17.11
N GLN A 131 -15.76 0.76 15.90
CA GLN A 131 -15.14 -0.34 15.18
C GLN A 131 -13.72 -0.01 14.67
N ARG A 132 -13.32 1.27 14.75
CA ARG A 132 -12.03 1.79 14.27
C ARG A 132 -11.74 1.33 12.85
N LEU A 133 -12.75 1.41 11.98
CA LEU A 133 -12.69 0.82 10.65
C LEU A 133 -11.49 1.36 9.86
N ARG A 134 -11.29 2.68 9.89
CA ARG A 134 -10.13 3.35 9.31
C ARG A 134 -8.80 2.80 9.85
N ASP A 135 -8.63 2.76 11.17
CA ASP A 135 -7.38 2.32 11.79
C ASP A 135 -7.07 0.85 11.45
N ARG A 136 -8.10 0.01 11.35
CA ARG A 136 -7.96 -1.40 10.96
C ARG A 136 -7.56 -1.56 9.49
N ILE A 137 -8.08 -0.70 8.60
CA ILE A 137 -7.68 -0.67 7.19
C ILE A 137 -6.22 -0.22 7.08
N GLU A 138 -5.82 0.84 7.78
CA GLU A 138 -4.43 1.33 7.80
C GLU A 138 -3.47 0.33 8.43
N TYR A 139 -3.86 -0.34 9.53
CA TYR A 139 -3.07 -1.42 10.13
C TYR A 139 -2.85 -2.55 9.12
N SER A 140 -3.94 -2.99 8.48
CA SER A 140 -3.91 -4.07 7.49
C SER A 140 -3.09 -3.69 6.25
N ARG A 141 -3.04 -2.40 5.91
CA ARG A 141 -2.18 -1.85 4.86
C ARG A 141 -0.70 -1.84 5.27
N GLY A 142 -0.39 -1.45 6.51
CA GLY A 142 0.96 -1.52 7.07
C GLY A 142 1.54 -2.94 7.05
N VAL A 143 0.71 -3.94 7.37
CA VAL A 143 1.09 -5.36 7.27
C VAL A 143 1.39 -5.78 5.82
N ILE A 144 0.57 -5.32 4.85
CA ILE A 144 0.82 -5.58 3.42
C ILE A 144 2.15 -4.98 2.97
N ARG A 145 2.41 -3.73 3.35
CA ARG A 145 3.65 -3.03 2.99
C ARG A 145 4.88 -3.67 3.60
N GLY A 146 4.79 -4.06 4.88
CA GLY A 146 5.87 -4.74 5.60
C GLY A 146 6.30 -6.03 4.90
N GLY A 147 5.36 -6.90 4.54
CA GLY A 147 5.73 -8.09 3.78
C GLY A 147 6.13 -7.77 2.33
N SER A 148 5.56 -6.76 1.66
CA SER A 148 6.04 -6.36 0.32
C SER A 148 7.50 -5.92 0.30
N SER A 149 7.98 -5.27 1.38
CA SER A 149 9.39 -4.89 1.53
C SER A 149 10.30 -6.13 1.68
N GLU A 150 9.86 -7.11 2.47
CA GLU A 150 10.54 -8.40 2.62
C GLU A 150 10.58 -9.21 1.31
N TYR A 151 9.53 -9.10 0.47
CA TYR A 151 9.50 -9.72 -0.87
C TYR A 151 10.35 -8.96 -1.88
N ALA A 152 10.30 -7.62 -1.90
CA ALA A 152 11.08 -6.78 -2.80
C ALA A 152 12.60 -6.95 -2.55
N GLY A 153 13.02 -7.14 -1.30
CA GLY A 153 14.41 -7.44 -0.96
C GLY A 153 14.91 -8.83 -1.38
N LYS A 154 14.02 -9.73 -1.83
CA LYS A 154 14.33 -11.12 -2.19
C LYS A 154 14.23 -11.44 -3.68
N LEU A 155 14.01 -10.45 -4.55
CA LEU A 155 14.12 -10.64 -6.00
C LEU A 155 15.61 -10.56 -6.42
N PRO A 156 16.30 -11.68 -6.71
CA PRO A 156 17.56 -11.62 -7.46
C PRO A 156 17.22 -11.30 -8.92
N GLY A 157 17.29 -10.01 -9.28
CA GLY A 157 16.93 -9.53 -10.60
C GLY A 157 17.76 -8.34 -11.04
N ASN A 158 19.01 -8.64 -11.44
CA ASN A 158 19.98 -7.85 -12.21
C ASN A 158 20.49 -6.51 -11.65
N GLY A 159 21.82 -6.46 -11.55
CA GLY A 159 22.58 -5.33 -11.04
C GLY A 159 22.51 -4.07 -11.89
N LEU A 160 22.59 -2.94 -11.20
CA LEU A 160 23.53 -1.84 -11.45
C LEU A 160 23.35 -0.84 -10.30
N CYS A 161 23.93 -1.12 -9.14
CA CYS A 161 24.07 -0.12 -8.07
C CYS A 161 25.34 -0.40 -7.26
N ALA A 162 26.51 -0.50 -7.92
CA ALA A 162 27.82 -0.25 -7.31
C ALA A 162 28.98 -0.39 -8.32
N SER A 163 29.37 0.72 -8.93
CA SER A 163 30.77 1.01 -9.31
C SER A 163 30.82 2.52 -9.56
N LYS A 164 31.00 3.35 -8.53
CA LYS A 164 32.30 3.76 -7.99
C LYS A 164 33.38 3.88 -9.08
N SER A 165 33.82 5.12 -9.28
CA SER A 165 35.18 5.51 -9.67
C SER A 165 35.58 5.39 -11.14
N SER A 166 35.19 6.39 -11.94
CA SER A 166 35.93 6.80 -13.15
C SER A 166 36.65 8.12 -12.89
N ASP A 167 37.50 8.13 -11.88
CA ASP A 167 38.47 9.20 -11.69
C ASP A 167 39.74 8.60 -11.06
N GLN A 168 40.89 8.94 -11.64
CA GLN A 168 42.24 8.61 -11.22
C GLN A 168 42.75 7.16 -11.42
N ARG A 169 43.43 6.94 -12.56
CA ARG A 169 44.78 6.35 -12.57
C ARG A 169 45.46 6.45 -13.95
N ASN A 170 46.29 7.48 -14.13
CA ASN A 170 47.52 7.36 -14.91
C ASN A 170 48.70 7.91 -14.09
N LYS A 171 49.05 7.20 -13.01
CA LYS A 171 50.34 7.29 -12.33
C LYS A 171 50.63 5.94 -11.69
N ARG A 172 51.55 5.19 -12.28
CA ARG A 172 52.38 4.09 -11.73
C ARG A 172 53.24 3.69 -12.92
N GLY A 173 54.55 3.87 -12.96
CA GLY A 173 55.56 3.95 -11.92
C GLY A 173 56.76 3.20 -12.49
N LYS A 174 57.94 3.82 -12.51
CA LYS A 174 59.22 3.15 -12.81
C LYS A 174 59.39 1.93 -11.88
N PRO A 175 60.23 0.94 -12.23
CA PRO A 175 61.60 1.01 -11.69
C PRO A 175 62.71 0.31 -12.52
N ASN A 176 63.95 0.64 -12.14
CA ASN A 176 65.21 -0.11 -12.23
C ASN A 176 65.95 -0.24 -13.57
N GLY A 177 67.11 0.43 -13.63
CA GLY A 177 68.23 0.00 -14.48
C GLY A 177 69.09 -1.07 -13.80
N PRO A 178 70.08 -1.60 -14.52
CA PRO A 178 71.34 -2.04 -13.92
C PRO A 178 72.52 -1.22 -14.45
N ASP A 179 73.47 -1.04 -13.54
CA ASP A 179 74.75 -0.37 -13.68
C ASP A 179 75.82 -1.33 -14.24
N GLU A 180 76.87 -0.73 -14.82
CA GLU A 180 78.23 -1.24 -15.07
C GLU A 180 78.51 -2.50 -15.94
N GLY A 181 79.28 -2.27 -17.01
CA GLY A 181 80.66 -2.78 -17.04
C GLY A 181 81.04 -3.89 -18.03
N ARG A 182 82.05 -3.54 -18.87
CA ARG A 182 83.10 -4.40 -19.49
C ARG A 182 82.76 -5.18 -20.78
N GLY A 183 83.29 -4.66 -21.88
CA GLY A 183 84.51 -5.20 -22.50
C GLY A 183 84.40 -6.38 -23.48
N GLN A 184 84.64 -6.09 -24.77
CA GLN A 184 85.40 -6.85 -25.78
C GLN A 184 85.42 -5.99 -27.08
N PHE A 185 86.55 -5.37 -27.51
CA PHE A 185 87.61 -5.92 -28.39
C PHE A 185 87.01 -6.64 -29.64
N THR A 186 87.28 -6.32 -30.92
CA THR A 186 88.54 -5.99 -31.61
C THR A 186 88.32 -5.46 -33.06
N SER A 187 89.34 -4.77 -33.62
CA SER A 187 89.83 -4.78 -35.04
C SER A 187 89.11 -3.93 -36.10
N GLN A 188 89.72 -2.84 -36.61
CA GLN A 188 90.78 -2.73 -37.66
C GLN A 188 90.30 -2.86 -39.12
N GLN A 189 90.38 -1.74 -39.87
CA GLN A 189 90.71 -1.52 -41.32
C GLN A 189 90.08 -0.17 -41.74
N ARG A 190 90.76 0.95 -42.03
CA ARG A 190 91.88 1.34 -42.94
C ARG A 190 91.51 1.32 -44.42
N LEU A 191 91.63 2.51 -45.06
CA LEU A 191 92.14 2.85 -46.42
C LEU A 191 91.22 3.84 -47.17
N PRO A 192 91.74 4.54 -48.21
CA PRO A 192 93.06 5.15 -48.40
C PRO A 192 93.04 6.68 -48.22
#